data_AF-A0A6L9U5P8-F1
#
_entry.id   AF-A0A6L9U5P8-F1
#
_cell.length_a   1.000
_cell.length_b   1.000
_cell.length_c   1.000
_cell.angle_alpha   90.00
_cell.angle_beta   90.00
_cell.angle_gamma   90.00
#
_symmetry.space_group_name_H-M   'P 1'
#
loop_
_entity.id
_entity.type
_entity.pdbx_description
1 polymer ?
#
loop_
_entity_poly.entity_id
_entity_poly.type
_entity_poly.pdbx_seq_one_letter_code
_entity_poly.pdbx_strand_id
1 'polypeptide(L)'
;MKNSQTGVSAYSIDDETETELEVIGRFMTRLKVKNLPRNYQLFHEALYGQDRRLAEEIETLGPLPPQSGLDEIGLKHRLVSHCGLVARKSESDAAEMLREVAEQLAKGLMKKQHFARDIEKASKTADALDSLNASLSNLLLYETELTERLRNCASPPKPLRSADA
;
A
#
# COMPACT_ATOMS: atom_id res chain seq x y z
N MET A 1 -8.61 3.03 68.28
CA MET A 1 -8.09 2.30 67.10
C MET A 1 -8.78 0.93 67.08
N LYS A 2 -9.86 0.79 66.31
CA LYS A 2 -10.61 -0.47 66.16
C LYS A 2 -10.07 -1.16 64.91
N ASN A 3 -9.37 -2.27 65.09
CA ASN A 3 -8.81 -3.06 64.00
C ASN A 3 -9.86 -4.09 63.58
N SER A 4 -10.58 -3.81 62.49
CA SER A 4 -11.53 -4.76 61.91
C SER A 4 -10.78 -5.70 60.98
N GLN A 5 -10.51 -6.89 61.48
CA GLN A 5 -9.99 -8.00 60.70
C GLN A 5 -11.17 -8.61 59.92
N THR A 6 -11.40 -8.16 58.70
CA THR A 6 -12.30 -8.82 57.75
C THR A 6 -11.60 -10.06 57.23
N GLY A 7 -11.97 -11.22 57.77
CA GLY A 7 -11.61 -12.51 57.20
C GLY A 7 -12.15 -12.60 55.78
N VAL A 8 -11.25 -12.73 54.81
CA VAL A 8 -11.60 -13.11 53.45
C VAL A 8 -12.05 -14.56 53.52
N SER A 9 -13.36 -14.76 53.38
CA SER A 9 -13.99 -16.07 53.24
C SER A 9 -13.33 -16.79 52.07
N ALA A 10 -12.48 -17.77 52.39
CA ALA A 10 -12.03 -18.76 51.44
C ALA A 10 -13.28 -19.40 50.82
N TYR A 11 -13.39 -19.33 49.50
CA TYR A 11 -14.38 -20.09 48.76
C TYR A 11 -14.08 -21.58 49.03
N SER A 12 -14.92 -22.21 49.85
CA SER A 12 -14.90 -23.67 50.03
C SER A 12 -15.27 -24.31 48.70
N ILE A 13 -14.31 -24.95 48.05
CA ILE A 13 -14.55 -25.81 46.89
C ILE A 13 -14.81 -27.21 47.45
N ASP A 14 -16.07 -27.47 47.79
CA ASP A 14 -16.60 -28.81 47.97
C ASP A 14 -17.83 -28.90 47.05
N ASP A 15 -17.67 -29.45 45.84
CA ASP A 15 -18.58 -30.48 45.27
C ASP A 15 -18.07 -30.99 43.91
N GLU A 16 -18.27 -32.28 43.66
CA GLU A 16 -17.93 -33.06 42.48
C GLU A 16 -18.76 -32.67 41.24
N THR A 17 -18.69 -31.40 40.82
CA THR A 17 -19.37 -30.92 39.62
C THR A 17 -18.34 -30.56 38.55
N GLU A 18 -18.41 -31.26 37.42
CA GLU A 18 -17.57 -31.00 36.25
C GLU A 18 -17.68 -29.51 35.86
N THR A 19 -16.54 -28.83 35.76
CA THR A 19 -16.56 -27.40 35.43
C THR A 19 -17.07 -27.17 34.01
N GLU A 20 -17.72 -26.04 33.73
CA GLU A 20 -18.21 -25.74 32.36
C GLU A 20 -17.10 -25.83 31.31
N LEU A 21 -15.87 -25.46 31.68
CA LEU A 21 -14.68 -25.60 30.83
C LEU A 21 -14.29 -27.05 30.57
N GLU A 22 -14.44 -27.94 31.56
CA GLU A 22 -14.23 -29.39 31.38
C GLU A 22 -15.28 -29.99 30.45
N VAL A 23 -16.55 -29.61 30.61
CA VAL A 23 -17.65 -30.02 29.71
C VAL A 23 -17.36 -29.58 28.28
N ILE A 24 -17.08 -28.28 28.07
CA ILE A 24 -16.75 -27.73 26.76
C ILE A 24 -15.50 -28.43 26.18
N GLY A 25 -14.46 -28.60 26.99
CA GLY A 25 -13.22 -29.27 26.59
C GLY A 25 -13.45 -30.72 26.14
N ARG A 26 -14.36 -31.44 26.80
CA ARG A 26 -14.77 -32.80 26.42
C ARG A 26 -15.49 -32.80 25.07
N PHE A 27 -16.41 -31.87 24.85
CA PHE A 27 -17.11 -31.72 23.56
C PHE A 27 -16.13 -31.40 22.42
N MET A 28 -15.21 -30.45 22.65
CA MET A 28 -14.17 -30.09 21.66
C MET A 28 -13.25 -31.27 21.36
N THR A 29 -12.84 -32.02 22.38
CA THR A 29 -12.00 -33.22 22.22
C THR A 29 -12.72 -34.31 21.44
N ARG A 30 -14.01 -34.55 21.72
CA ARG A 30 -14.84 -35.51 20.99
C ARG A 30 -14.96 -35.19 19.50
N LEU A 31 -15.10 -33.91 19.17
CA LEU A 31 -15.17 -33.42 17.79
C LEU A 31 -13.77 -33.20 17.16
N LYS A 32 -12.68 -33.54 17.87
CA LYS A 32 -11.29 -33.29 17.46
C LYS A 32 -10.99 -31.84 17.09
N VAL A 33 -11.65 -30.91 17.77
CA VAL A 33 -11.43 -29.47 17.60
C VAL A 33 -10.27 -29.01 18.49
N LYS A 34 -9.44 -28.10 17.97
CA LYS A 34 -8.31 -27.54 18.72
C LYS A 34 -8.80 -26.69 19.90
N ASN A 35 -8.13 -26.81 21.05
CA ASN A 35 -8.38 -26.03 22.26
C ASN A 35 -7.89 -24.58 22.12
N LEU A 36 -8.61 -23.78 21.32
CA LEU A 36 -8.30 -22.38 21.06
C LEU A 36 -9.34 -21.49 21.76
N PRO A 37 -8.96 -20.32 22.33
CA PRO A 37 -9.89 -19.44 23.04
C PRO A 37 -11.18 -19.11 22.26
N ARG A 38 -11.08 -18.91 20.93
CA ARG A 38 -12.27 -18.65 20.09
C ARG A 38 -13.23 -19.84 20.03
N ASN A 39 -12.68 -21.05 20.00
CA ASN A 39 -13.48 -22.27 19.95
C ASN A 39 -14.18 -22.46 21.30
N TYR A 40 -13.53 -22.14 22.43
CA TYR A 40 -14.22 -22.14 23.72
C TYR A 40 -15.41 -21.19 23.75
N GLN A 41 -15.28 -19.97 23.22
CA GLN A 41 -16.43 -19.06 23.12
C GLN A 41 -17.54 -19.64 22.25
N LEU A 42 -17.20 -20.23 21.11
CA LEU A 42 -18.16 -20.87 20.19
C LEU A 42 -18.93 -22.00 20.87
N PHE A 43 -18.24 -22.92 21.54
CA PHE A 43 -18.87 -24.07 22.20
C PHE A 43 -19.56 -23.70 23.50
N HIS A 44 -19.07 -22.67 24.22
CA HIS A 44 -19.79 -22.09 25.35
C HIS A 44 -21.15 -21.53 24.89
N GLU A 45 -21.17 -20.72 23.83
CA GLU A 45 -22.42 -20.17 23.30
C GLU A 45 -23.33 -21.27 22.74
N ALA A 46 -22.78 -22.33 22.17
CA ALA A 46 -23.58 -23.44 21.66
C ALA A 46 -24.25 -24.25 22.78
N LEU A 47 -23.56 -24.47 23.91
CA LEU A 47 -24.06 -25.30 25.01
C LEU A 47 -24.89 -24.52 26.03
N TYR A 48 -24.52 -23.26 26.29
CA TYR A 48 -25.10 -22.43 27.35
C TYR A 48 -25.74 -21.14 26.84
N GLY A 49 -25.54 -20.80 25.58
CA GLY A 49 -26.11 -19.60 24.97
C GLY A 49 -27.61 -19.69 24.72
N GLN A 50 -28.18 -18.57 24.30
CA GLN A 50 -29.62 -18.47 24.04
C GLN A 50 -30.00 -19.00 22.65
N ASP A 51 -29.05 -18.99 21.71
CA ASP A 51 -29.30 -19.37 20.32
C ASP A 51 -29.04 -20.86 20.07
N ARG A 52 -30.09 -21.67 20.17
CA ARG A 52 -30.01 -23.12 19.91
C ARG A 52 -29.64 -23.46 18.46
N ARG A 53 -29.84 -22.53 17.52
CA ARG A 53 -29.45 -22.76 16.11
C ARG A 53 -27.94 -22.89 15.96
N LEU A 54 -27.18 -22.25 16.85
CA LEU A 54 -25.72 -22.36 16.86
C LEU A 54 -25.26 -23.80 17.09
N ALA A 55 -25.88 -24.50 18.04
CA ALA A 55 -25.58 -25.90 18.33
C ALA A 55 -25.96 -26.81 17.15
N GLU A 56 -27.15 -26.61 16.58
CA GLU A 56 -27.64 -27.36 15.41
C GLU A 56 -26.68 -27.20 14.22
N GLU A 57 -26.23 -25.97 13.94
CA GLU A 57 -25.30 -25.69 12.86
C GLU A 57 -23.93 -26.36 13.07
N ILE A 58 -23.42 -26.37 14.30
CA ILE A 58 -22.18 -27.09 14.62
C ILE A 58 -22.36 -28.61 14.44
N GLU A 59 -23.51 -29.16 14.81
CA GLU A 59 -23.82 -30.58 14.60
C GLU A 59 -23.93 -30.94 13.11
N THR A 60 -24.44 -30.03 12.27
CA THR A 60 -24.52 -30.24 10.81
C THR A 60 -23.16 -30.36 10.13
N LEU A 61 -22.09 -29.81 10.72
CA LEU A 61 -20.72 -29.98 10.23
C LEU A 61 -20.17 -31.40 10.45
N GLY A 62 -20.87 -32.21 11.25
CA GLY A 62 -20.53 -33.62 11.49
C GLY A 62 -19.46 -33.82 12.57
N PRO A 63 -18.93 -35.05 12.68
CA PRO A 63 -18.11 -35.46 13.83
C PRO A 63 -16.68 -34.89 13.82
N LEU A 64 -16.22 -34.34 12.70
CA LEU A 64 -14.91 -33.67 12.55
C LEU A 64 -15.13 -32.32 11.84
N PRO A 65 -15.69 -31.32 12.54
CA PRO A 65 -15.97 -30.04 11.91
C PRO A 65 -14.65 -29.36 11.49
N PRO A 66 -14.52 -28.92 10.22
CA PRO A 66 -13.35 -28.16 9.79
C PRO A 66 -13.34 -26.79 10.46
N GLN A 67 -12.14 -26.28 10.78
CA GLN A 67 -11.99 -24.99 11.46
C GLN A 67 -12.62 -23.83 10.67
N SER A 68 -12.56 -23.87 9.33
CA SER A 68 -13.21 -22.86 8.48
C SER A 68 -14.73 -22.83 8.65
N GLY A 69 -15.37 -23.98 8.84
CA GLY A 69 -16.82 -24.07 9.09
C GLY A 69 -17.17 -23.53 10.48
N LEU A 70 -16.37 -23.83 11.50
CA LEU A 70 -16.53 -23.26 12.84
C LEU A 70 -16.35 -21.74 12.83
N ASP A 71 -15.39 -21.25 12.05
CA ASP A 71 -15.14 -19.81 11.93
C ASP A 71 -16.29 -19.10 11.20
N GLU A 72 -16.87 -19.72 10.16
CA GLU A 72 -18.04 -19.20 9.44
C GLU A 72 -19.28 -19.12 10.33
N ILE A 73 -19.56 -20.17 11.11
CA ILE A 73 -20.64 -20.17 12.11
C ILE A 73 -20.38 -19.08 13.16
N GLY A 74 -19.16 -19.00 13.70
CA GLY A 74 -18.78 -17.98 14.67
C GLY A 74 -18.97 -16.55 14.14
N LEU A 75 -18.73 -16.31 12.85
CA LEU A 75 -18.99 -15.04 12.19
C LEU A 75 -20.48 -14.77 11.97
N LYS A 76 -21.24 -15.79 11.55
CA LYS A 76 -22.69 -15.71 11.33
C LYS A 76 -23.44 -15.31 12.60
N HIS A 77 -23.05 -15.89 13.74
CA HIS A 77 -23.59 -15.56 15.07
C HIS A 77 -22.88 -14.35 15.72
N ARG A 78 -21.99 -13.66 15.00
CA ARG A 78 -21.29 -12.44 15.42
C ARG A 78 -20.50 -12.58 16.72
N LEU A 79 -19.89 -13.75 16.94
CA LEU A 79 -19.06 -13.99 18.12
C LEU A 79 -17.81 -13.10 18.08
N VAL A 80 -17.56 -12.40 19.19
CA VAL A 80 -16.51 -11.38 19.29
C VAL A 80 -15.13 -11.93 18.91
N SER A 81 -14.78 -13.14 19.37
CA SER A 81 -13.49 -13.76 19.06
C SER A 81 -13.31 -14.09 17.57
N HIS A 82 -14.39 -14.35 16.83
CA HIS A 82 -14.35 -14.65 15.40
C HIS A 82 -14.37 -13.38 14.56
N CYS A 83 -15.21 -12.40 14.93
CA CYS A 83 -15.23 -11.08 14.29
C CYS A 83 -13.88 -10.35 14.38
N GLY A 84 -13.22 -10.42 15.55
CA GLY A 84 -11.92 -9.78 15.76
C GLY A 84 -10.81 -10.35 14.87
N LEU A 85 -10.87 -11.63 14.50
CA LEU A 85 -9.89 -12.25 13.60
C LEU A 85 -10.07 -11.78 12.15
N VAL A 86 -11.32 -11.67 11.69
CA VAL A 86 -11.60 -11.16 10.34
C VAL A 86 -11.23 -9.69 10.21
N ALA A 87 -11.54 -8.87 11.22
CA ALA A 87 -11.16 -7.46 11.24
C ALA A 87 -9.64 -7.29 11.12
N ARG A 88 -8.86 -8.01 11.94
CA ARG A 88 -7.38 -7.95 11.90
C ARG A 88 -6.81 -8.43 10.57
N LYS A 89 -7.37 -9.50 10.00
CA LYS A 89 -6.94 -9.98 8.68
C LYS A 89 -7.23 -8.94 7.60
N SER A 90 -8.44 -8.38 7.59
CA SER A 90 -8.84 -7.32 6.65
C SER A 90 -7.97 -6.06 6.78
N GLU A 91 -7.66 -5.63 8.00
CA GLU A 91 -6.75 -4.51 8.26
C GLU A 91 -5.33 -4.79 7.73
N SER A 92 -4.82 -6.00 7.94
CA SER A 92 -3.52 -6.43 7.41
C SER A 92 -3.50 -6.41 5.88
N ASP A 93 -4.51 -7.01 5.24
CA ASP A 93 -4.64 -7.09 3.79
C ASP A 93 -4.76 -5.67 3.18
N ALA A 94 -5.55 -4.79 3.82
CA ALA A 94 -5.67 -3.39 3.40
C ALA A 94 -4.35 -2.63 3.56
N ALA A 95 -3.61 -2.84 4.65
CA ALA A 95 -2.31 -2.22 4.87
C ALA A 95 -1.26 -2.69 3.84
N GLU A 96 -1.32 -3.94 3.41
CA GLU A 96 -0.47 -4.48 2.36
C GLU A 96 -0.79 -3.85 1.00
N MET A 97 -2.06 -3.80 0.60
CA MET A 97 -2.49 -3.15 -0.64
C MET A 97 -2.09 -1.67 -0.67
N LEU A 98 -2.28 -0.94 0.43
CA LEU A 98 -1.87 0.48 0.51
C LEU A 98 -0.36 0.65 0.35
N ARG A 99 0.44 -0.28 0.88
CA ARG A 99 1.91 -0.25 0.74
C ARG A 99 2.33 -0.48 -0.71
N GLU A 100 1.69 -1.42 -1.40
CA GLU A 100 1.95 -1.68 -2.81
C GLU A 100 1.62 -0.45 -3.67
N VAL A 101 0.45 0.16 -3.45
CA VAL A 101 0.04 1.38 -4.17
C VAL A 101 1.01 2.53 -3.90
N ALA A 102 1.44 2.72 -2.65
CA ALA A 102 2.43 3.74 -2.31
C ALA A 102 3.78 3.51 -3.03
N GLU A 103 4.22 2.26 -3.14
CA GLU A 103 5.45 1.92 -3.86
C GLU A 103 5.32 2.18 -5.36
N GLN A 104 4.19 1.79 -5.97
CA GLN A 104 3.90 2.08 -7.37
C GLN A 104 3.86 3.59 -7.66
N LEU A 105 3.25 4.37 -6.76
CA LEU A 105 3.21 5.82 -6.86
C LEU A 105 4.62 6.42 -6.76
N ALA A 106 5.44 5.96 -5.82
CA ALA A 106 6.82 6.41 -5.68
C ALA A 106 7.64 6.14 -6.95
N LYS A 107 7.51 4.94 -7.53
CA LYS A 107 8.13 4.59 -8.83
C LYS A 107 7.62 5.50 -9.95
N GLY A 108 6.32 5.79 -9.99
CA GLY A 108 5.72 6.71 -10.96
C GLY A 108 6.25 8.13 -10.84
N LEU A 109 6.38 8.66 -9.62
CA LEU A 109 6.96 9.98 -9.37
C LEU A 109 8.41 10.08 -9.83
N MET A 110 9.23 9.07 -9.55
CA MET A 110 10.62 9.03 -10.01
C MET A 110 10.73 9.05 -11.53
N LYS A 111 9.91 8.25 -12.23
CA LYS A 111 9.85 8.25 -13.70
C LYS A 111 9.45 9.62 -14.25
N LYS A 112 8.44 10.26 -13.64
CA LYS A 112 7.99 11.60 -14.06
C LYS A 112 9.08 12.66 -13.88
N GLN A 113 9.80 12.61 -12.75
CA GLN A 113 10.92 13.53 -12.49
C GLN A 113 12.06 13.32 -13.49
N HIS A 114 12.40 12.07 -13.80
CA HIS A 114 13.42 11.78 -14.79
C HIS A 114 13.04 12.31 -16.18
N PHE A 115 11.81 12.02 -16.61
CA PHE A 115 11.29 12.50 -17.89
C PHE A 115 11.26 14.04 -17.98
N ALA A 116 10.87 14.74 -16.91
CA ALA A 116 10.90 16.19 -16.87
C ALA A 116 12.32 16.76 -17.06
N ARG A 117 13.33 16.14 -16.42
CA ARG A 117 14.73 16.51 -16.60
C ARG A 117 15.23 16.27 -18.03
N ASP A 118 14.79 15.19 -18.65
CA ASP A 118 15.18 14.87 -20.02
C ASP A 118 14.59 15.86 -21.02
N ILE A 119 13.33 16.28 -20.83
CA ILE A 119 12.71 17.36 -21.63
C ILE A 119 13.47 18.67 -21.44
N GLU A 120 13.78 19.05 -20.20
CA GLU A 120 14.51 20.29 -19.93
C GLU A 120 15.88 20.30 -20.62
N LYS A 121 16.57 19.15 -20.62
CA LYS A 121 17.84 18.98 -21.32
C LYS A 121 17.66 19.10 -22.84
N ALA A 122 16.62 18.49 -23.39
CA ALA A 122 16.34 18.56 -24.83
C ALA A 122 16.03 20.01 -25.29
N SER A 123 15.27 20.76 -24.49
CA SER A 123 15.01 22.18 -24.73
C SER A 123 16.30 22.99 -24.78
N LYS A 124 17.18 22.83 -23.79
CA LYS A 124 18.47 23.53 -23.76
C LYS A 124 19.35 23.20 -24.96
N THR A 125 19.31 21.95 -25.45
CA THR A 125 20.04 21.57 -26.66
C THR A 125 19.45 22.20 -27.92
N ALA A 126 18.13 22.34 -28.00
CA ALA A 126 17.48 23.03 -29.12
C ALA A 126 17.88 24.53 -29.14
N ASP A 127 17.80 25.20 -27.99
CA ASP A 127 18.22 26.61 -27.86
C ASP A 127 19.69 26.82 -28.26
N ALA A 128 20.57 25.89 -27.89
CA ALA A 128 21.99 25.93 -28.27
C ALA A 128 22.20 25.75 -29.77
N LEU A 129 21.43 24.87 -30.43
CA LEU A 129 21.46 24.68 -31.88
C LEU A 129 20.98 25.93 -32.62
N ASP A 130 19.91 26.57 -32.15
CA ASP A 130 19.40 27.82 -32.73
C ASP A 130 20.43 28.96 -32.61
N SER A 131 21.08 29.08 -31.46
CA SER A 131 22.17 30.06 -31.24
C SER A 131 23.37 29.79 -32.15
N LEU A 132 23.75 28.52 -32.33
CA LEU A 132 24.82 28.14 -33.25
C LEU A 132 24.45 28.48 -34.70
N ASN A 133 23.22 28.19 -35.11
CA ASN A 133 22.73 28.48 -36.45
C ASN A 133 22.71 29.99 -36.75
N ALA A 134 22.26 30.81 -35.81
CA ALA A 134 22.34 32.27 -35.91
C ALA A 134 23.79 32.75 -36.03
N SER A 135 24.70 32.17 -35.24
CA SER A 135 26.13 32.50 -35.28
C SER A 135 26.78 32.14 -36.63
N LEU A 136 26.46 30.97 -37.18
CA LEU A 136 26.92 30.55 -38.50
C LEU A 136 26.40 31.46 -39.61
N SER A 137 25.12 31.87 -39.53
CA SER A 137 24.52 32.80 -40.48
C SER A 137 25.22 34.17 -40.46
N ASN A 138 25.53 34.69 -39.26
CA ASN A 138 26.29 35.93 -39.11
C ASN A 138 27.72 35.81 -39.65
N LEU A 139 28.40 34.69 -39.38
CA LEU A 139 29.75 34.46 -39.89
C LEU A 139 29.80 34.46 -41.42
N LEU A 140 28.84 33.77 -42.06
CA LEU A 140 28.73 33.75 -43.52
C LEU A 140 28.49 35.16 -44.08
N LEU A 141 27.65 35.97 -43.42
CA LEU A 141 27.45 37.36 -43.80
C LEU A 141 28.77 38.15 -43.75
N TYR A 142 29.54 38.03 -42.67
CA TYR A 142 30.84 38.70 -42.56
C TYR A 142 31.85 38.20 -43.59
N GLU A 143 31.85 36.91 -43.91
CA GLU A 143 32.69 36.35 -44.98
C GLU A 143 32.33 36.97 -46.35
N THR A 144 31.04 37.09 -46.66
CA THR A 144 30.60 37.74 -47.90
C THR A 144 30.99 39.21 -47.96
N GLU A 145 30.88 39.95 -46.85
CA GLU A 145 31.31 41.35 -46.77
C GLU A 145 32.83 41.48 -46.94
N LEU A 146 33.62 40.62 -46.28
CA LEU A 146 35.08 40.60 -46.39
C LEU A 146 35.53 40.30 -47.82
N THR A 147 34.93 39.30 -48.46
CA THR A 147 35.26 38.94 -49.84
C THR A 147 34.88 40.05 -50.81
N GLU A 148 33.79 40.78 -50.57
CA GLU A 148 33.43 41.96 -51.36
C GLU A 148 34.41 43.12 -51.16
N ARG A 149 34.78 43.43 -49.91
CA ARG A 149 35.79 44.47 -49.61
C ARG A 149 37.14 44.15 -50.23
N LEU A 150 37.61 42.90 -50.11
CA LEU A 150 38.86 42.45 -50.71
C LEU A 150 38.84 42.56 -52.24
N ARG A 151 37.71 42.20 -52.88
CA ARG A 151 37.52 42.37 -54.33
C ARG A 151 37.61 43.84 -54.75
N ASN A 152 36.93 44.73 -54.03
CA ASN A 152 36.94 46.16 -54.30
C ASN A 152 38.35 46.78 -54.17
N CYS A 153 39.17 46.28 -53.23
CA CYS A 153 40.57 46.67 -53.12
C CYS A 153 41.45 46.12 -54.27
N ALA A 154 41.20 44.89 -54.74
CA ALA A 154 41.97 44.25 -55.81
C ALA A 154 41.67 44.84 -57.20
N SER A 155 40.47 45.37 -57.43
CA SER A 155 40.07 46.07 -58.66
C SER A 155 39.65 47.51 -58.33
N PRO A 156 40.60 48.44 -58.17
CA PRO A 156 40.27 49.83 -57.85
C PRO A 156 39.43 50.44 -58.98
N PRO A 157 38.37 51.20 -58.66
CA PRO A 157 37.56 51.84 -59.68
C PRO A 157 38.44 52.78 -60.52
N LYS A 158 38.39 52.62 -61.85
CA LYS A 158 39.09 53.51 -62.79
C LYS A 158 38.68 54.96 -62.49
N PRO A 159 39.62 55.90 -62.31
CA PRO A 159 39.28 57.30 -62.10
C PRO A 159 38.49 57.78 -63.32
N LEU A 160 37.32 58.35 -63.06
CA LEU A 160 36.54 59.10 -64.05
C LEU A 160 37.45 60.21 -64.57
N ARG A 161 37.90 60.08 -65.83
CA ARG A 161 38.55 61.16 -66.56
C ARG A 161 37.56 62.33 -66.57
N SER A 162 37.93 63.41 -65.91
CA SER A 162 37.32 64.72 -66.07
C SER A 162 37.37 65.07 -67.56
N ALA A 163 36.20 65.14 -68.19
CA ALA A 163 36.07 65.78 -69.48
C ALA A 163 35.94 67.28 -69.21
N ASP A 164 37.06 67.98 -69.35
CA ASP A 164 37.06 69.41 -69.68
C ASP A 164 36.43 69.58 -71.06
N ALA A 165 35.38 70.41 -71.15
CA ALA A 165 35.03 71.26 -72.30
C ALA A 165 33.84 72.17 -71.92
#